data_AF-A0A3C1BFH8-F1
#
_entry.id   AF-A0A3C1BFH8-F1
#
_cell.length_a   1.000
_cell.length_b   1.000
_cell.length_c   1.000
_cell.angle_alpha   90.00
_cell.angle_beta   90.00
_cell.angle_gamma   90.00
#
_symmetry.space_group_name_H-M   'P 1'
#
loop_
_entity.id
_entity.type
_entity.pdbx_description
1 polymer ?
#
loop_
_entity_poly.entity_id
_entity_poly.type
_entity_poly.pdbx_seq_one_letter_code
_entity_poly.pdbx_strand_id
1 'polypeptide(L)'
;MLTDTAKTGYTWTTSPVCGTYAESVFQSTPVRTINTILERNITKVVGGKTFTNVIHTSVNFQMKNDSTGFHNIAYYDFYLAQGVGLIEKDAYIYGNLNETETIVDYNIKN
;
A
#
# COMPACT_ATOMS: atom_id res chain seq x y z
N MET A 1 -2.92 -18.24 -4.16
CA MET A 1 -1.51 -17.83 -4.01
C MET A 1 -1.29 -16.63 -4.93
N LEU A 2 -0.79 -15.50 -4.42
CA LEU A 2 -0.50 -14.33 -5.25
C LEU A 2 0.80 -14.57 -6.02
N THR A 3 0.71 -14.83 -7.32
CA THR A 3 1.88 -14.99 -8.19
C THR A 3 2.11 -13.68 -8.94
N ASP A 4 2.67 -12.69 -8.25
CA ASP A 4 2.97 -11.39 -8.86
C ASP A 4 4.27 -11.45 -9.68
N THR A 5 4.17 -11.24 -10.99
CA THR A 5 5.28 -11.24 -11.97
C THR A 5 5.88 -9.85 -12.23
N ALA A 6 5.32 -8.79 -11.65
CA ALA A 6 5.77 -7.42 -11.90
C ALA A 6 7.15 -7.16 -11.26
N LYS A 7 8.10 -6.67 -12.04
CA LYS A 7 9.48 -6.42 -11.58
C LYS A 7 9.57 -5.24 -10.61
N THR A 8 10.68 -5.15 -9.87
CA THR A 8 11.06 -3.94 -9.13
C THR A 8 11.07 -2.72 -10.05
N GLY A 9 10.54 -1.60 -9.57
CA GLY A 9 10.33 -0.36 -10.32
C GLY A 9 9.10 -0.38 -11.23
N TYR A 10 8.31 -1.46 -11.26
CA TYR A 10 7.02 -1.44 -11.94
C TYR A 10 6.07 -0.48 -11.23
N THR A 11 5.49 0.44 -12.00
CA THR A 11 4.56 1.46 -11.51
C THR A 11 3.24 1.38 -12.27
N TRP A 12 2.13 1.55 -11.55
CA TRP A 12 0.81 1.62 -12.14
C TRP A 12 -0.07 2.61 -11.40
N THR A 13 -1.01 3.22 -12.12
CA THR A 13 -1.99 4.15 -11.55
C THR A 13 -3.34 3.46 -11.43
N THR A 14 -3.99 3.62 -10.29
CA THR A 14 -5.38 3.18 -10.10
C THR A 14 -6.24 4.36 -9.67
N SER A 15 -7.44 4.47 -10.24
CA SER A 15 -8.47 5.42 -9.80
C SER A 15 -9.50 4.64 -9.00
N PRO A 16 -9.40 4.59 -7.67
CA PRO A 16 -10.33 3.80 -6.87
C PRO A 16 -11.74 4.36 -7.02
N VAL A 17 -12.72 3.48 -7.17
CA VAL A 17 -14.13 3.86 -7.06
C VAL A 17 -14.42 4.03 -5.58
N CYS A 18 -14.50 5.28 -5.15
CA CYS A 18 -14.94 5.63 -3.81
C CYS A 18 -16.41 5.22 -3.65
N GLY A 19 -16.69 4.26 -2.76
CA GLY A 19 -18.08 3.97 -2.38
C GLY A 19 -18.73 5.18 -1.70
N THR A 20 -20.04 5.10 -1.43
CA THR A 20 -20.84 6.21 -0.88
C THR A 20 -20.25 6.90 0.35
N TYR A 21 -19.55 6.16 1.23
CA TYR A 21 -18.86 6.72 2.39
C TYR A 21 -17.62 7.55 2.00
N ALA A 22 -16.87 7.11 1.00
CA ALA A 22 -15.73 7.87 0.52
C ALA A 22 -16.18 9.09 -0.31
N GLU A 23 -17.33 9.04 -1.00
CA GLU A 23 -17.92 10.22 -1.64
C GLU A 23 -18.27 11.32 -0.64
N SER A 24 -18.80 10.97 0.54
CA SER A 24 -19.10 11.96 1.59
C SER A 24 -17.86 12.54 2.27
N VAL A 25 -16.78 11.76 2.36
CA VAL A 25 -15.49 12.21 2.92
C VAL A 25 -14.71 13.08 1.93
N PHE A 26 -14.67 12.69 0.66
CA PHE A 26 -13.90 13.38 -0.38
C PHE A 26 -14.73 14.37 -1.21
N GLN A 27 -16.02 14.54 -0.91
CA GLN A 27 -16.92 15.50 -1.57
C GLN A 27 -16.90 15.39 -3.11
N SER A 28 -16.89 14.17 -3.64
CA SER A 28 -16.76 13.88 -5.08
C SER A 28 -15.44 14.34 -5.72
N THR A 29 -14.42 14.66 -4.93
CA THR A 29 -13.09 15.02 -5.42
C THR A 29 -12.42 13.79 -6.05
N PRO A 30 -11.93 13.88 -7.30
CA PRO A 30 -11.23 12.77 -7.93
C PRO A 30 -9.97 12.36 -7.15
N VAL A 31 -9.81 11.07 -6.93
CA VAL A 31 -8.64 10.48 -6.26
C VAL A 31 -7.97 9.46 -7.17
N ARG A 32 -6.68 9.23 -6.95
CA ARG A 32 -5.91 8.17 -7.59
C ARG A 32 -4.83 7.66 -6.65
N THR A 33 -4.32 6.48 -6.90
CA THR A 33 -3.05 6.04 -6.34
C THR A 33 -2.02 5.82 -7.42
N ILE A 34 -0.77 6.17 -7.12
CA ILE A 34 0.39 5.76 -7.90
C ILE A 34 1.10 4.71 -7.06
N ASN A 35 1.09 3.48 -7.55
CA ASN A 35 1.61 2.33 -6.83
C ASN A 35 2.92 1.91 -7.50
N THR A 36 3.94 1.55 -6.72
CA THR A 36 5.24 1.12 -7.23
C THR A 36 5.79 -0.03 -6.40
N ILE A 37 6.29 -1.08 -7.05
CA ILE A 37 7.07 -2.12 -6.38
C ILE A 37 8.48 -1.57 -6.16
N LEU A 38 8.83 -1.27 -4.91
CA LEU A 38 10.14 -0.74 -4.54
C LEU A 38 11.18 -1.84 -4.40
N GLU A 39 10.79 -2.97 -3.82
CA GLU A 39 11.70 -4.08 -3.56
C GLU A 39 10.99 -5.42 -3.68
N ARG A 40 11.74 -6.46 -4.02
CA ARG A 40 11.26 -7.85 -4.13
C ARG A 40 12.28 -8.78 -3.51
N ASN A 41 11.78 -9.95 -3.10
CA ASN A 41 12.60 -11.02 -2.51
C ASN A 41 13.39 -10.55 -1.28
N ILE A 42 12.87 -9.58 -0.54
CA ILE A 42 13.49 -9.11 0.70
C ILE A 42 13.14 -10.04 1.86
N THR A 43 13.98 -10.01 2.88
CA THR A 43 13.70 -10.63 4.18
C THR A 43 13.30 -9.53 5.16
N LYS A 44 12.21 -9.73 5.89
CA LYS A 44 11.71 -8.77 6.88
C LYS A 44 11.32 -9.49 8.16
N VAL A 45 11.61 -8.88 9.30
CA VAL A 45 11.22 -9.39 10.62
C VAL A 45 10.06 -8.54 11.13
N VAL A 46 8.92 -9.16 11.40
CA VAL A 46 7.72 -8.50 11.92
C VAL A 46 7.17 -9.31 13.08
N GLY A 47 6.90 -8.67 14.22
CA GLY A 47 6.37 -9.36 15.41
C GLY A 47 7.24 -10.52 15.90
N GLY A 48 8.56 -10.45 15.70
CA GLY A 48 9.51 -11.52 16.04
C GLY A 48 9.52 -12.72 15.07
N LYS A 49 8.73 -12.69 13.99
CA LYS A 49 8.71 -13.72 12.94
C LYS A 49 9.49 -13.21 11.72
N THR A 50 10.29 -14.09 11.12
CA THR A 50 11.04 -13.78 9.89
C THR A 50 10.25 -14.21 8.67
N PHE A 51 10.00 -13.27 7.77
CA PHE A 51 9.34 -13.49 6.49
C PHE A 51 10.36 -13.34 5.36
N THR A 52 10.34 -14.29 4.42
CA THR A 52 11.16 -14.28 3.20
C THR A 52 10.26 -14.09 1.99
N ASN A 53 10.84 -13.81 0.82
CA ASN A 53 10.11 -13.54 -0.42
C ASN A 53 9.06 -12.44 -0.25
N VAL A 54 9.43 -11.39 0.49
CA VAL A 54 8.58 -10.23 0.73
C VAL A 54 8.68 -9.27 -0.46
N ILE A 55 7.55 -8.70 -0.84
CA ILE A 55 7.42 -7.61 -1.82
C ILE A 55 7.09 -6.35 -1.04
N HIS A 56 7.87 -5.29 -1.25
CA HIS A 56 7.62 -3.97 -0.73
C HIS A 56 7.01 -3.10 -1.83
N THR A 57 5.77 -2.68 -1.60
CA THR A 57 5.00 -1.83 -2.52
C THR A 57 4.69 -0.51 -1.83
N SER A 58 5.11 0.59 -2.47
CA SER A 58 4.72 1.93 -2.05
C SER A 58 3.48 2.38 -2.81
N VAL A 59 2.57 3.06 -2.11
CA VAL A 59 1.31 3.59 -2.61
C VAL A 59 1.23 5.06 -2.26
N ASN A 60 1.24 5.92 -3.28
CA ASN A 60 1.07 7.35 -3.15
C ASN A 60 -0.39 7.71 -3.44
N PHE A 61 -1.16 8.08 -2.41
CA PHE A 61 -2.57 8.42 -2.52
C PHE A 61 -2.74 9.92 -2.78
N GLN A 62 -3.26 10.22 -3.97
CA GLN A 62 -3.38 11.58 -4.47
C GLN A 62 -4.82 11.99 -4.62
N MET A 63 -5.09 13.23 -4.25
CA MET A 63 -6.37 13.89 -4.44
C MET A 63 -6.21 15.02 -5.45
N LYS A 64 -7.20 15.25 -6.29
CA LYS A 64 -7.20 16.38 -7.21
C LYS A 64 -7.49 17.68 -6.44
N ASN A 65 -6.70 18.71 -6.68
CA ASN A 65 -7.02 20.08 -6.33
C ASN A 65 -7.30 20.82 -7.65
N ASP A 66 -8.44 21.50 -7.73
CA ASP A 66 -8.96 22.13 -8.96
C ASP A 66 -8.02 23.16 -9.58
N SER A 67 -7.05 23.67 -8.82
CA SER A 67 -6.10 24.70 -9.28
C SER A 67 -4.72 24.15 -9.68
N THR A 68 -4.32 22.97 -9.20
CA THR A 68 -2.93 22.49 -9.30
C THR A 68 -2.78 21.03 -9.75
N GLY A 69 -3.90 20.32 -9.94
CA GLY A 69 -3.89 18.91 -10.35
C GLY A 69 -3.84 17.96 -9.15
N PHE A 70 -3.33 16.75 -9.37
CA PHE A 70 -3.22 15.75 -8.31
C PHE A 70 -2.06 16.05 -7.38
N HIS A 71 -2.34 16.13 -6.08
CA HIS A 71 -1.36 16.32 -5.03
C HIS A 71 -1.44 15.15 -4.06
N ASN A 72 -0.30 14.83 -3.43
CA ASN A 72 -0.24 13.73 -2.51
C ASN A 72 -0.80 14.11 -1.14
N ILE A 73 -1.59 13.20 -0.56
CA ILE A 73 -2.19 13.34 0.76
C ILE A 73 -1.58 12.33 1.73
N ALA A 74 -1.31 11.12 1.25
CA ALA A 74 -0.78 10.04 2.07
C ALA A 74 0.15 9.12 1.27
N TYR A 75 1.18 8.62 1.95
CA TYR A 75 2.01 7.53 1.46
C TYR A 75 1.72 6.30 2.29
N TYR A 76 1.69 5.14 1.65
CA TYR A 76 1.62 3.87 2.33
C TYR A 76 2.72 2.96 1.83
N ASP A 77 3.38 2.28 2.74
CA ASP A 77 4.29 1.18 2.40
C ASP A 77 3.66 -0.13 2.87
N PHE A 78 3.46 -1.04 1.92
CA PHE A 78 2.90 -2.35 2.17
C PHE A 78 3.98 -3.40 1.96
N TYR A 79 4.13 -4.29 2.95
CA TYR A 79 5.02 -5.44 2.89
C TYR A 79 4.18 -6.71 2.79
N LEU A 80 4.27 -7.39 1.65
CA LEU A 80 3.51 -8.61 1.38
C LEU A 80 4.44 -9.82 1.32
N ALA A 81 4.26 -10.78 2.21
CA ALA A 81 5.01 -12.04 2.20
C ALA A 81 4.29 -13.09 1.34
N GLN A 82 5.03 -13.75 0.45
CA GLN A 82 4.47 -14.83 -0.37
C GLN A 82 3.89 -15.95 0.50
N GLY A 83 2.66 -16.37 0.19
CA GLY A 83 1.95 -17.41 0.94
C GLY A 83 1.28 -16.94 2.23
N VAL A 84 1.58 -15.74 2.72
CA VAL A 84 0.97 -15.17 3.94
C VAL A 84 0.02 -14.01 3.59
N GLY A 85 0.47 -13.07 2.75
CA GLY A 85 -0.25 -11.84 2.46
C GLY A 85 0.40 -10.62 3.11
N LEU A 86 -0.40 -9.61 3.46
CA LEU A 86 0.09 -8.39 4.10
C LEU A 86 0.65 -8.70 5.50
N ILE A 87 1.92 -8.40 5.72
CA ILE A 87 2.60 -8.61 7.01
C ILE A 87 2.83 -7.31 7.77
N GLU A 88 2.96 -6.19 7.06
CA GLU A 88 3.11 -4.86 7.67
C GLU A 88 2.61 -3.78 6.71
N LYS A 89 1.96 -2.75 7.25
CA LYS A 89 1.56 -1.52 6.59
C LYS A 89 2.07 -0.33 7.41
N ASP A 90 2.83 0.54 6.78
CA ASP A 90 3.13 1.87 7.33
C ASP A 90 2.32 2.92 6.57
N ALA A 91 1.59 3.77 7.29
CA ALA A 91 0.85 4.88 6.72
C ALA A 91 1.49 6.20 7.15
N TYR A 92 1.82 7.03 6.17
CA TYR A 92 2.37 8.35 6.36
C TYR A 92 1.38 9.41 5.86
N ILE A 93 1.04 10.36 6.71
CA ILE A 93 0.16 11.49 6.37
C ILE A 93 1.02 12.76 6.38
N TYR A 94 1.03 13.50 5.27
CA TYR A 94 1.89 14.66 5.08
C TYR A 94 3.39 14.40 5.41
N GLY A 95 3.87 13.19 5.11
CA GLY A 95 5.25 12.78 5.32
C GLY A 95 5.60 12.31 6.75
N ASN A 96 4.65 12.36 7.68
CA ASN A 96 4.85 11.86 9.06
C ASN A 96 4.25 10.47 9.19
N LEU A 97 4.98 9.55 9.84
CA LEU A 97 4.43 8.24 10.18
C LEU A 97 3.22 8.43 11.10
N ASN A 98 2.05 8.04 10.61
CA ASN A 98 0.79 8.16 11.30
C ASN A 98 0.41 6.83 11.98
N GLU A 99 0.72 5.71 11.32
CA GLU A 99 0.32 4.38 11.78
C GLU A 99 1.25 3.31 11.23
N THR A 100 1.53 2.30 12.05
CA THR A 100 2.11 1.02 11.63
C THR A 100 1.16 -0.09 12.07
N GLU A 101 0.71 -0.90 11.13
CA GLU A 101 -0.07 -2.12 11.39
C GLU A 101 0.78 -3.33 11.04
N THR A 102 0.93 -4.27 11.99
CA THR A 102 1.71 -5.49 11.79
C THR A 102 0.86 -6.73 11.99
N ILE A 103 1.14 -7.79 11.23
CA ILE A 103 0.59 -9.10 11.49
C ILE A 103 1.07 -9.61 12.85
N VAL A 104 0.14 -10.11 13.67
CA VAL A 104 0.46 -10.71 14.97
C VAL A 104 0.50 -12.23 14.87
N ASP A 105 -0.51 -12.81 14.22
CA ASP A 105 -0.58 -14.26 14.00
C ASP A 105 -1.29 -14.61 12.69
N TYR A 106 -1.02 -15.81 12.16
CA TYR A 106 -1.65 -16.29 10.94
C TYR A 106 -1.69 -17.82 10.89
N ASN A 107 -2.73 -18.35 10.26
CA ASN A 107 -2.84 -19.76 9.93
C ASN A 107 -3.27 -19.90 8.47
N ILE A 108 -2.46 -20.61 7.67
CA ILE A 108 -2.74 -20.86 6.26
C ILE A 108 -3.52 -22.17 6.18
N LYS A 109 -4.78 -22.10 5.73
CA LYS A 109 -5.55 -23.31 5.43
C LYS A 109 -5.16 -23.82 4.04
N ASN A 110 -4.66 -25.05 4.00
CA ASN A 110 -4.36 -25.80 2.78
C ASN A 110 -5.60 -26.50 2.24
#